data_AF-A0A017HFF8-F1
#
_entry.id   AF-A0A017HFF8-F1
#
_cell.length_a   1.000
_cell.length_b   1.000
_cell.length_c   1.000
_cell.angle_alpha   90.00
_cell.angle_beta   90.00
_cell.angle_gamma   90.00
#
_symmetry.space_group_name_H-M   'P 1'
#
loop_
_entity.id
_entity.type
_entity.pdbx_description
1 polymer ?
#
loop_
_entity_poly.entity_id
_entity_poly.type
_entity_poly.pdbx_seq_one_letter_code
_entity_poly.pdbx_strand_id
1 'polypeptide(L)'
;MPREGWENGVSAAPYGVLEGFAELHEDFAAWFARASGAVVHGHLFAPEGAEFAGAGPVWRGALSAAPALRDHDARRFLTNLIWNGRGERQVFQFGPRDSQHVSWDIAKDPNARIGVITGAWAVPLFASGLPVARLRDRAAELQKIEADHLAALRSPHAKARVHIWTLAEFLEAPAAALALMLSDIAPGRDGPAPAPPPLVPLDGFGRFLQDMRNLGMHPYLTGDIPATPPAQRPSAPRPYLVRPHA
;
A
#
# COMPACT_ATOMS: atom_id res chain seq x y z
N MET A 1 23.52 -26.74 10.43
CA MET A 1 22.52 -25.76 9.96
C MET A 1 22.76 -24.45 10.70
N PRO A 2 22.80 -23.29 10.03
CA PRO A 2 22.82 -22.00 10.72
C PRO A 2 21.57 -21.85 11.60
N ARG A 3 21.68 -21.14 12.73
CA ARG A 3 20.55 -20.93 13.65
C ARG A 3 19.56 -19.94 13.05
N GLU A 4 18.28 -20.28 13.10
CA GLU A 4 17.18 -19.40 12.70
C GLU A 4 17.30 -18.05 13.45
N GLY A 5 17.34 -16.94 12.72
CA GLY A 5 17.44 -15.58 13.28
C GLY A 5 18.84 -14.99 13.45
N TRP A 6 19.91 -15.73 13.10
CA TRP A 6 21.30 -15.24 13.10
C TRP A 6 21.79 -14.75 11.72
N GLU A 7 20.90 -14.67 10.74
CA GLU A 7 21.17 -14.18 9.38
C GLU A 7 21.10 -12.64 9.35
N ASN A 8 22.04 -11.98 8.65
CA ASN A 8 22.12 -10.53 8.48
C ASN A 8 21.05 -10.00 7.50
N GLY A 9 19.78 -10.34 7.75
CA GLY A 9 18.64 -10.05 6.88
C GLY A 9 18.25 -11.23 5.99
N VAL A 10 16.97 -11.26 5.59
CA VAL A 10 16.41 -12.32 4.74
C VAL A 10 16.75 -12.08 3.27
N SER A 11 16.80 -10.81 2.86
CA SER A 11 17.09 -10.37 1.49
C SER A 11 18.50 -9.82 1.31
N ALA A 12 18.93 -9.71 0.05
CA ALA A 12 20.28 -9.27 -0.32
C ALA A 12 20.47 -7.74 -0.43
N ALA A 13 19.39 -6.95 -0.39
CA ALA A 13 19.43 -5.50 -0.54
C ALA A 13 18.15 -4.83 0.00
N PRO A 14 18.17 -3.52 0.36
CA PRO A 14 16.98 -2.78 0.72
C PRO A 14 15.91 -2.75 -0.38
N TYR A 15 14.64 -2.88 0.01
CA TYR A 15 13.48 -2.87 -0.89
C TYR A 15 12.27 -2.19 -0.24
N GLY A 16 11.28 -1.83 -1.05
CA GLY A 16 10.04 -1.20 -0.62
C GLY A 16 8.83 -2.13 -0.73
N VAL A 17 7.90 -2.01 0.20
CA VAL A 17 6.57 -2.63 0.15
C VAL A 17 5.53 -1.54 0.39
N LEU A 18 4.57 -1.41 -0.52
CA LEU A 18 3.54 -0.37 -0.47
C LEU A 18 2.15 -1.02 -0.46
N GLU A 19 1.39 -0.77 0.60
CA GLU A 19 0.09 -1.40 0.83
C GLU A 19 -1.01 -0.34 0.87
N GLY A 20 -2.05 -0.50 0.05
CA GLY A 20 -3.19 0.42 -0.02
C GLY A 20 -2.99 1.64 -0.92
N PHE A 21 -1.76 1.93 -1.35
CA PHE A 21 -1.47 3.12 -2.18
C PHE A 21 -2.02 3.01 -3.60
N ALA A 22 -1.94 1.82 -4.21
CA ALA A 22 -2.42 1.59 -5.58
C ALA A 22 -3.96 1.52 -5.65
N GLU A 23 -4.60 1.17 -4.55
CA GLU A 23 -6.05 1.18 -4.39
C GLU A 23 -6.61 2.62 -4.32
N LEU A 24 -5.79 3.57 -3.84
CA LEU A 24 -6.20 4.96 -3.62
C LEU A 24 -5.83 5.92 -4.74
N HIS A 25 -4.83 5.59 -5.53
CA HIS A 25 -4.30 6.49 -6.55
C HIS A 25 -4.28 5.83 -7.93
N GLU A 26 -4.79 6.56 -8.92
CA GLU A 26 -4.68 6.15 -10.31
C GLU A 26 -3.20 6.22 -10.76
N ASP A 27 -2.77 5.23 -11.55
CA ASP A 27 -1.40 5.12 -12.08
C ASP A 27 -0.29 5.21 -11.02
N PHE A 28 -0.57 4.82 -9.78
CA PHE A 28 0.34 4.95 -8.64
C PHE A 28 1.73 4.35 -8.91
N ALA A 29 1.80 3.13 -9.42
CA ALA A 29 3.06 2.43 -9.65
C ALA A 29 3.96 3.20 -10.64
N ALA A 30 3.37 3.72 -11.72
CA ALA A 30 4.10 4.50 -12.71
C ALA A 30 4.55 5.86 -12.15
N TRP A 31 3.71 6.51 -11.35
CA TRP A 31 4.08 7.74 -10.65
C TRP A 31 5.23 7.50 -9.67
N PHE A 32 5.13 6.47 -8.82
CA PHE A 32 6.14 6.17 -7.80
C PHE A 32 7.47 5.78 -8.43
N ALA A 33 7.47 5.04 -9.54
CA ALA A 33 8.68 4.69 -10.28
C ALA A 33 9.42 5.94 -10.78
N ARG A 34 8.70 6.90 -11.38
CA ARG A 34 9.29 8.18 -11.83
C ARG A 34 9.77 9.03 -10.65
N ALA A 35 9.00 9.07 -9.57
CA ALA A 35 9.32 9.88 -8.40
C ALA A 35 10.52 9.34 -7.61
N SER A 36 10.69 8.02 -7.53
CA SER A 36 11.74 7.38 -6.71
C SER A 36 12.96 6.92 -7.50
N GLY A 37 12.84 6.73 -8.81
CA GLY A 37 13.86 6.05 -9.62
C GLY A 37 13.96 4.54 -9.35
N ALA A 38 13.02 3.97 -8.60
CA ALA A 38 12.97 2.55 -8.28
C ALA A 38 12.24 1.75 -9.38
N VAL A 39 12.47 0.43 -9.39
CA VAL A 39 11.65 -0.51 -10.17
C VAL A 39 10.42 -0.84 -9.33
N VAL A 40 9.25 -0.41 -9.79
CA VAL A 40 7.97 -0.58 -9.08
C VAL A 40 7.14 -1.66 -9.77
N HIS A 41 6.94 -2.77 -9.07
CA HIS A 41 6.06 -3.87 -9.44
C HIS A 41 4.64 -3.61 -8.92
N GLY A 42 3.65 -4.27 -9.52
CA GLY A 42 2.30 -4.34 -8.98
C GLY A 42 2.23 -5.31 -7.79
N HIS A 43 1.11 -6.00 -7.65
CA HIS A 43 0.93 -7.03 -6.65
C HIS A 43 1.66 -8.31 -7.04
N LEU A 44 2.88 -8.49 -6.52
CA LEU A 44 3.69 -9.68 -6.82
C LEU A 44 3.08 -10.97 -6.25
N PHE A 45 2.29 -10.84 -5.20
CA PHE A 45 1.65 -11.95 -4.50
C PHE A 45 0.16 -12.09 -4.82
N ALA A 46 -0.32 -11.43 -5.88
CA ALA A 46 -1.72 -11.52 -6.32
C ALA A 46 -2.10 -12.96 -6.72
N PRO A 47 -3.36 -13.39 -6.47
CA PRO A 47 -3.82 -14.73 -6.84
C PRO A 47 -3.84 -14.95 -8.35
N GLU A 48 -3.94 -13.90 -9.16
CA GLU A 48 -3.93 -13.97 -10.63
C GLU A 48 -2.53 -14.22 -11.21
N GLY A 49 -1.48 -13.77 -10.52
CA GLY A 49 -0.10 -13.85 -10.99
C GLY A 49 0.77 -12.74 -10.41
N ALA A 50 2.09 -12.89 -10.49
CA ALA A 50 3.00 -11.83 -10.09
C ALA A 50 3.01 -10.70 -11.12
N GLU A 51 2.58 -9.51 -10.70
CA GLU A 51 2.52 -8.32 -11.55
C GLU A 51 3.91 -7.64 -11.64
N PHE A 52 4.80 -8.16 -12.49
CA PHE A 52 6.13 -7.56 -12.65
C PHE A 52 6.09 -6.20 -13.35
N ALA A 53 7.03 -5.31 -13.00
CA ALA A 53 7.31 -4.11 -13.78
C ALA A 53 7.59 -4.48 -15.26
N GLY A 54 6.83 -3.90 -16.18
CA GLY A 54 6.86 -4.22 -17.62
C GLY A 54 5.91 -5.35 -18.07
N ALA A 55 5.11 -5.92 -17.17
CA ALA A 55 4.00 -6.85 -17.44
C ALA A 55 4.36 -8.15 -18.19
N GLY A 56 5.63 -8.59 -18.13
CA GLY A 56 6.06 -9.86 -18.71
C GLY A 56 5.70 -11.08 -17.84
N PRO A 57 5.43 -12.26 -18.43
CA PRO A 57 5.14 -13.49 -17.68
C PRO A 57 6.38 -14.09 -16.98
N VAL A 58 7.57 -13.62 -17.36
CA VAL A 58 8.86 -14.00 -16.77
C VAL A 58 9.67 -12.73 -16.57
N TRP A 59 10.32 -12.63 -15.43
CA TRP A 59 11.21 -11.52 -15.08
C TRP A 59 12.66 -12.00 -14.88
N ARG A 60 13.57 -11.07 -14.57
CA ARG A 60 15.01 -11.30 -14.43
C ARG A 60 15.30 -12.56 -13.60
N GLY A 61 16.28 -13.34 -14.07
CA GLY A 61 16.65 -14.62 -13.44
C GLY A 61 15.59 -15.71 -13.59
N ALA A 62 14.81 -15.68 -14.67
CA ALA A 62 13.76 -16.64 -14.99
C ALA A 62 12.65 -16.76 -13.91
N LEU A 63 12.38 -15.66 -13.21
CA LEU A 63 11.30 -15.60 -12.22
C LEU A 63 9.95 -15.61 -12.93
N SER A 64 9.15 -16.65 -12.68
CA SER A 64 7.83 -16.82 -13.30
C SER A 64 6.76 -16.01 -12.58
N ALA A 65 5.79 -15.50 -13.34
CA ALA A 65 4.60 -14.84 -12.80
C ALA A 65 3.55 -15.84 -12.27
N ALA A 66 3.73 -17.15 -12.50
CA ALA A 66 2.73 -18.15 -12.14
C ALA A 66 2.58 -18.30 -10.62
N PRO A 67 1.36 -18.14 -10.05
CA PRO A 67 1.11 -18.27 -8.61
C PRO A 67 1.59 -19.60 -8.03
N ALA A 68 1.35 -20.72 -8.74
CA ALA A 68 1.74 -22.05 -8.28
C ALA A 68 3.26 -22.20 -8.07
N LEU A 69 4.07 -21.56 -8.91
CA LEU A 69 5.54 -21.58 -8.79
C LEU A 69 6.02 -20.60 -7.72
N ARG A 70 5.41 -19.41 -7.66
CA ARG A 70 5.69 -18.40 -6.64
C ARG A 70 5.38 -18.92 -5.24
N ASP A 71 4.17 -19.44 -5.03
CA ASP A 71 3.66 -19.81 -3.70
C ASP A 71 4.21 -21.14 -3.19
N HIS A 72 4.79 -21.98 -4.08
CA HIS A 72 5.53 -23.17 -3.66
C HIS A 72 6.70 -22.85 -2.72
N ASP A 73 7.39 -21.73 -2.97
CA ASP A 73 8.44 -21.20 -2.10
C ASP A 73 8.47 -19.66 -2.19
N ALA A 74 7.47 -19.03 -1.59
CA ALA A 74 7.24 -17.58 -1.66
C ALA A 74 8.41 -16.77 -1.09
N ARG A 75 9.06 -17.30 -0.04
CA ARG A 75 10.26 -16.70 0.56
C ARG A 75 11.40 -16.69 -0.46
N ARG A 76 11.68 -17.82 -1.13
CA ARG A 76 12.74 -17.88 -2.15
C ARG A 76 12.40 -17.07 -3.39
N PHE A 77 11.13 -16.98 -3.78
CA PHE A 77 10.69 -16.06 -4.83
C PHE A 77 11.07 -14.62 -4.49
N LEU A 78 10.73 -14.16 -3.28
CA LEU A 78 11.07 -12.81 -2.80
C LEU A 78 12.58 -12.58 -2.78
N THR A 79 13.36 -13.48 -2.18
CA THR A 79 14.82 -13.29 -2.08
C THR A 79 15.50 -13.30 -3.45
N ASN A 80 15.03 -14.15 -4.38
CA ASN A 80 15.51 -14.16 -5.76
C ASN A 80 15.13 -12.87 -6.52
N LEU A 81 13.93 -12.32 -6.31
CA LEU A 81 13.52 -11.05 -6.90
C LEU A 81 14.48 -9.95 -6.49
N ILE A 82 14.76 -9.81 -5.19
CA ILE A 82 15.68 -8.80 -4.67
C ILE A 82 17.11 -9.06 -5.15
N TRP A 83 17.55 -10.32 -5.22
CA TRP A 83 18.87 -10.71 -5.74
C TRP A 83 19.05 -10.34 -7.22
N ASN A 84 18.08 -10.66 -8.07
CA ASN A 84 18.13 -10.42 -9.52
C ASN A 84 17.86 -8.96 -9.91
N GLY A 85 17.19 -8.20 -9.03
CA GLY A 85 16.90 -6.78 -9.20
C GLY A 85 17.99 -5.84 -8.68
N ARG A 86 19.09 -6.37 -8.12
CA ARG A 86 20.17 -5.53 -7.57
C ARG A 86 20.71 -4.51 -8.57
N GLY A 87 21.15 -3.38 -8.01
CA GLY A 87 21.54 -2.19 -8.78
C GLY A 87 20.41 -1.18 -8.87
N GLU A 88 19.16 -1.63 -8.74
CA GLU A 88 17.96 -0.80 -8.68
C GLU A 88 17.18 -1.17 -7.42
N ARG A 89 16.55 -0.19 -6.77
CA ARG A 89 15.68 -0.52 -5.63
C ARG A 89 14.40 -1.16 -6.15
N GLN A 90 14.06 -2.33 -5.62
CA GLN A 90 12.82 -3.01 -5.95
C GLN A 90 11.73 -2.55 -4.99
N VAL A 91 10.55 -2.24 -5.52
CA VAL A 91 9.36 -1.83 -4.76
C VAL A 91 8.18 -2.61 -5.32
N PHE A 92 7.31 -3.13 -4.47
CA PHE A 92 6.13 -3.85 -4.93
C PHE A 92 4.90 -3.55 -4.08
N GLN A 93 3.74 -3.78 -4.68
CA GLN A 93 2.47 -3.66 -3.97
C GLN A 93 2.19 -4.94 -3.21
N PHE A 94 1.67 -4.80 -2.00
CA PHE A 94 1.21 -5.90 -1.17
C PHE A 94 -0.10 -5.50 -0.51
N GLY A 95 -0.94 -6.47 -0.16
CA GLY A 95 -2.16 -6.16 0.57
C GLY A 95 -2.99 -7.40 0.90
N PRO A 96 -4.17 -7.21 1.51
CA PRO A 96 -4.95 -8.33 2.04
C PRO A 96 -5.52 -9.28 0.96
N ARG A 97 -5.52 -8.86 -0.31
CA ARG A 97 -5.90 -9.72 -1.44
C ARG A 97 -4.80 -10.71 -1.83
N ASP A 98 -3.57 -10.42 -1.46
CA ASP A 98 -2.40 -11.17 -1.87
C ASP A 98 -2.16 -12.39 -0.99
N SER A 99 -1.37 -13.33 -1.50
CA SER A 99 -0.87 -14.46 -0.74
C SER A 99 -0.01 -13.99 0.44
N GLN A 100 -0.43 -14.33 1.67
CA GLN A 100 0.20 -13.87 2.90
C GLN A 100 1.45 -14.67 3.30
N HIS A 101 1.93 -15.57 2.44
CA HIS A 101 3.06 -16.47 2.76
C HIS A 101 4.34 -15.74 3.19
N VAL A 102 4.57 -14.51 2.68
CA VAL A 102 5.77 -13.71 3.00
C VAL A 102 5.55 -12.66 4.10
N SER A 103 4.36 -12.58 4.69
CA SER A 103 3.99 -11.56 5.69
C SER A 103 5.01 -11.44 6.83
N TRP A 104 5.40 -12.57 7.42
CA TRP A 104 6.41 -12.59 8.48
C TRP A 104 7.84 -12.41 7.97
N ASP A 105 8.14 -12.86 6.75
CA ASP A 105 9.46 -12.70 6.14
C ASP A 105 9.77 -11.22 5.92
N ILE A 106 8.83 -10.45 5.34
CA ILE A 106 9.01 -9.01 5.15
C ILE A 106 9.06 -8.25 6.47
N ALA A 107 8.23 -8.64 7.46
CA ALA A 107 8.22 -7.99 8.78
C ALA A 107 9.55 -8.17 9.53
N LYS A 108 10.15 -9.36 9.45
CA LYS A 108 11.42 -9.70 10.12
C LYS A 108 12.67 -9.25 9.37
N ASP A 109 12.53 -8.71 8.16
CA ASP A 109 13.67 -8.32 7.33
C ASP A 109 14.08 -6.85 7.57
N PRO A 110 15.28 -6.56 8.11
CA PRO A 110 15.77 -5.19 8.30
C PRO A 110 15.95 -4.39 7.00
N ASN A 111 15.99 -5.05 5.84
CA ASN A 111 16.07 -4.41 4.53
C ASN A 111 14.73 -3.85 4.04
N ALA A 112 13.60 -4.28 4.61
CA ALA A 112 12.29 -3.85 4.18
C ALA A 112 11.96 -2.43 4.65
N ARG A 113 11.37 -1.64 3.74
CA ARG A 113 10.74 -0.34 4.00
C ARG A 113 9.26 -0.46 3.62
N ILE A 114 8.39 -0.49 4.61
CA ILE A 114 6.98 -0.84 4.44
C ILE A 114 6.12 0.38 4.75
N GLY A 115 5.22 0.73 3.84
CA GLY A 115 4.17 1.72 4.06
C GLY A 115 2.81 1.06 3.95
N VAL A 116 1.97 1.21 4.98
CA VAL A 116 0.65 0.58 5.04
C VAL A 116 -0.43 1.63 5.21
N ILE A 117 -1.43 1.63 4.33
CA ILE A 117 -2.68 2.36 4.50
C ILE A 117 -3.77 1.36 4.88
N THR A 118 -4.10 1.27 6.16
CA THR A 118 -5.03 0.26 6.68
C THR A 118 -6.46 0.57 6.28
N GLY A 119 -7.21 -0.47 5.93
CA GLY A 119 -8.58 -0.33 5.44
C GLY A 119 -8.68 0.08 3.97
N ALA A 120 -7.57 0.25 3.25
CA ALA A 120 -7.58 0.61 1.83
C ALA A 120 -8.25 -0.45 0.95
N TRP A 121 -8.30 -1.72 1.39
CA TRP A 121 -9.04 -2.80 0.73
C TRP A 121 -10.54 -2.49 0.54
N ALA A 122 -11.11 -1.58 1.34
CA ALA A 122 -12.51 -1.19 1.20
C ALA A 122 -12.77 -0.35 -0.05
N VAL A 123 -11.76 0.33 -0.58
CA VAL A 123 -11.85 1.20 -1.76
C VAL A 123 -12.21 0.43 -3.04
N PRO A 124 -11.50 -0.65 -3.43
CA PRO A 124 -11.91 -1.45 -4.58
C PRO A 124 -13.25 -2.15 -4.38
N LEU A 125 -13.63 -2.52 -3.14
CA LEU A 125 -14.96 -3.05 -2.86
C LEU A 125 -16.05 -1.99 -3.10
N PHE A 126 -15.82 -0.75 -2.67
CA PHE A 126 -16.71 0.38 -2.94
C PHE A 126 -16.82 0.64 -4.45
N ALA A 127 -15.69 0.71 -5.15
CA ALA A 127 -15.64 0.95 -6.59
C ALA A 127 -16.35 -0.13 -7.42
N SER A 128 -16.47 -1.36 -6.89
CA SER A 128 -17.20 -2.45 -7.55
C SER A 128 -18.70 -2.16 -7.76
N GLY A 129 -19.28 -1.24 -6.96
CA GLY A 129 -20.70 -0.92 -6.99
C GLY A 129 -21.63 -2.06 -6.58
N LEU A 130 -21.08 -3.18 -6.09
CA LEU A 130 -21.88 -4.33 -5.66
C LEU A 130 -22.62 -4.03 -4.35
N PRO A 131 -23.80 -4.64 -4.12
CA PRO A 131 -24.52 -4.47 -2.86
C PRO A 131 -23.66 -4.93 -1.66
N VAL A 132 -23.69 -4.16 -0.57
CA VAL A 132 -22.92 -4.45 0.65
C VAL A 132 -23.16 -5.86 1.18
N ALA A 133 -24.38 -6.38 1.07
CA ALA A 133 -24.72 -7.75 1.46
C ALA A 133 -23.88 -8.83 0.74
N ARG A 134 -23.42 -8.56 -0.49
CA ARG A 134 -22.54 -9.46 -1.27
C ARG A 134 -21.07 -9.27 -0.94
N LEU A 135 -20.70 -8.10 -0.46
CA LEU A 135 -19.32 -7.71 -0.14
C LEU A 135 -18.94 -8.01 1.31
N ARG A 136 -19.92 -8.14 2.21
CA ARG A 136 -19.73 -8.25 3.66
C ARG A 136 -18.73 -9.33 4.06
N ASP A 137 -18.90 -10.54 3.56
CA ASP A 137 -18.09 -11.69 3.97
C ASP A 137 -16.65 -11.55 3.44
N ARG A 138 -16.49 -11.06 2.19
CA ARG A 138 -15.19 -10.74 1.62
C ARG A 138 -14.48 -9.61 2.36
N ALA A 139 -15.22 -8.58 2.76
CA ALA A 139 -14.68 -7.48 3.55
C ALA A 139 -14.21 -7.95 4.94
N ALA A 140 -14.97 -8.82 5.59
CA ALA A 140 -14.58 -9.41 6.87
C ALA A 140 -13.31 -10.27 6.74
N GLU A 141 -13.19 -11.04 5.66
CA GLU A 141 -11.98 -11.81 5.34
C GLU A 141 -10.76 -10.90 5.11
N LEU A 142 -10.88 -9.88 4.26
CA LEU A 142 -9.80 -8.93 3.98
C LEU A 142 -9.37 -8.18 5.25
N GLN A 143 -10.32 -7.75 6.08
CA GLN A 143 -10.00 -7.10 7.36
C GLN A 143 -9.26 -8.04 8.32
N LYS A 144 -9.66 -9.32 8.37
CA LYS A 144 -8.97 -10.31 9.21
C LYS A 144 -7.54 -10.53 8.74
N ILE A 145 -7.35 -10.70 7.43
CA ILE A 145 -6.01 -10.86 6.83
C ILE A 145 -5.13 -9.64 7.13
N GLU A 146 -5.67 -8.43 6.96
CA GLU A 146 -4.98 -7.19 7.28
C GLU A 146 -4.60 -7.12 8.76
N ALA A 147 -5.52 -7.47 9.67
CA ALA A 147 -5.26 -7.49 11.10
C ALA A 147 -4.14 -8.47 11.49
N ASP A 148 -4.14 -9.66 10.90
CA ASP A 148 -3.11 -10.69 11.12
C ASP A 148 -1.74 -10.20 10.58
N HIS A 149 -1.71 -9.53 9.42
CA HIS A 149 -0.50 -8.93 8.87
C HIS A 149 0.04 -7.78 9.76
N LEU A 150 -0.85 -6.90 10.23
CA LEU A 150 -0.48 -5.81 11.15
C LEU A 150 0.09 -6.34 12.47
N ALA A 151 -0.40 -7.49 12.96
CA ALA A 151 0.17 -8.14 14.14
C ALA A 151 1.62 -8.60 13.89
N ALA A 152 1.96 -9.08 12.69
CA ALA A 152 3.32 -9.39 12.30
C ALA A 152 4.20 -8.13 12.23
N LEU A 153 3.71 -7.06 11.59
CA LEU A 153 4.43 -5.79 11.45
C LEU A 153 4.68 -5.07 12.78
N ARG A 154 3.77 -5.20 13.75
CA ARG A 154 3.88 -4.62 15.09
C ARG A 154 4.55 -5.55 16.11
N SER A 155 4.93 -6.76 15.69
CA SER A 155 5.54 -7.74 16.57
C SER A 155 6.89 -7.24 17.12
N PRO A 156 7.29 -7.62 18.34
CA PRO A 156 8.65 -7.40 18.83
C PRO A 156 9.75 -8.05 17.97
N HIS A 157 9.37 -9.03 17.13
CA HIS A 157 10.28 -9.68 16.19
C HIS A 157 10.42 -8.93 14.86
N ALA A 158 9.59 -7.91 14.61
CA ALA A 158 9.68 -7.10 13.41
C ALA A 158 10.99 -6.30 13.42
N LYS A 159 11.70 -6.32 12.30
CA LYS A 159 12.95 -5.56 12.08
C LYS A 159 12.83 -4.59 10.91
N ALA A 160 11.79 -4.72 10.10
CA ALA A 160 11.48 -3.79 9.03
C ALA A 160 11.24 -2.39 9.58
N ARG A 161 11.49 -1.37 8.74
CA ARG A 161 11.01 -0.02 9.02
C ARG A 161 9.61 0.10 8.44
N VAL A 162 8.63 0.37 9.29
CA VAL A 162 7.20 0.35 8.94
C VAL A 162 6.56 1.70 9.28
N HIS A 163 5.81 2.25 8.34
CA HIS A 163 4.88 3.35 8.56
C HIS A 163 3.46 2.86 8.35
N ILE A 164 2.57 3.15 9.30
CA ILE A 164 1.18 2.70 9.26
C ILE A 164 0.29 3.93 9.41
N TRP A 165 -0.59 4.12 8.44
CA TRP A 165 -1.68 5.10 8.47
C TRP A 165 -2.99 4.36 8.37
N THR A 166 -4.01 4.81 9.09
CA THR A 166 -5.38 4.48 8.73
C THR A 166 -5.76 5.19 7.43
N LEU A 167 -6.75 4.65 6.71
CA LEU A 167 -7.29 5.31 5.52
C LEU A 167 -7.72 6.76 5.82
N ALA A 168 -8.37 7.00 6.96
CA ALA A 168 -8.74 8.35 7.40
C ALA A 168 -7.51 9.27 7.55
N GLU A 169 -6.47 8.83 8.27
CA GLU A 169 -5.24 9.62 8.47
C GLU A 169 -4.52 9.92 7.15
N PHE A 170 -4.51 8.96 6.22
CA PHE A 170 -3.91 9.16 4.91
C PHE A 170 -4.66 10.23 4.10
N LEU A 171 -6.00 10.19 4.09
CA LEU A 171 -6.83 11.13 3.32
C LEU A 171 -6.69 12.58 3.81
N GLU A 172 -6.37 12.80 5.09
CA GLU A 172 -6.10 14.14 5.63
C GLU A 172 -4.76 14.73 5.14
N ALA A 173 -3.74 13.88 4.92
CA ALA A 173 -2.42 14.34 4.49
C ALA A 173 -1.71 13.42 3.47
N PRO A 174 -2.27 13.17 2.26
CA PRO A 174 -1.70 12.22 1.30
C PRO A 174 -0.28 12.58 0.86
N ALA A 175 -0.02 13.86 0.62
CA ALA A 175 1.29 14.34 0.18
C ALA A 175 2.39 14.10 1.22
N ALA A 176 2.07 14.17 2.52
CA ALA A 176 3.02 13.94 3.60
C ALA A 176 3.41 12.45 3.70
N ALA A 177 2.43 11.55 3.63
CA ALA A 177 2.67 10.11 3.63
C ALA A 177 3.51 9.68 2.40
N LEU A 178 3.18 10.21 1.22
CA LEU A 178 3.94 9.93 -0.01
C LEU A 178 5.37 10.47 0.05
N ALA A 179 5.57 11.68 0.56
CA ALA A 179 6.90 12.24 0.75
C ALA A 179 7.75 11.42 1.73
N LEU A 180 7.14 10.93 2.82
CA LEU A 180 7.80 10.06 3.78
C LEU A 180 8.26 8.74 3.13
N MET A 181 7.37 8.07 2.39
CA MET A 181 7.72 6.84 1.70
C MET A 181 8.80 7.05 0.63
N LEU A 182 8.74 8.15 -0.12
CA LEU A 182 9.81 8.52 -1.07
C LEU A 182 11.15 8.74 -0.37
N SER A 183 11.16 9.39 0.80
CA SER A 183 12.40 9.61 1.56
C SER A 183 13.00 8.31 2.08
N ASP A 184 12.18 7.37 2.55
CA ASP A 184 12.67 6.10 3.10
C ASP A 184 13.11 5.10 2.02
N ILE A 185 12.38 5.08 0.89
CA ILE A 185 12.67 4.18 -0.23
C ILE A 185 13.77 4.78 -1.13
N ALA A 186 13.75 6.07 -1.43
CA ALA A 186 14.73 6.73 -2.28
C ALA A 186 15.50 7.83 -1.52
N PRO A 187 16.36 7.47 -0.55
CA PRO A 187 17.05 8.44 0.31
C PRO A 187 18.06 9.33 -0.43
N GLY A 188 18.49 8.94 -1.64
CA GLY A 188 19.39 9.73 -2.50
C GLY A 188 18.65 10.63 -3.50
N ARG A 189 17.33 10.81 -3.36
CA ARG A 189 16.56 11.66 -4.26
C ARG A 189 16.79 13.14 -3.94
N ASP A 190 17.19 13.91 -4.95
CA ASP A 190 17.32 15.36 -4.85
C ASP A 190 16.00 16.08 -5.18
N GLY A 191 15.71 17.17 -4.46
CA GLY A 191 14.59 18.07 -4.72
C GLY A 191 13.28 17.74 -3.99
N PRO A 192 12.25 18.61 -4.07
CA PRO A 192 10.95 18.40 -3.43
C PRO A 192 10.20 17.21 -4.04
N ALA A 193 9.30 16.57 -3.28
CA ALA A 193 8.48 15.49 -3.79
C ALA A 193 7.58 16.02 -4.91
N PRO A 194 7.41 15.29 -6.03
CA PRO A 194 6.48 15.69 -7.07
C PRO A 194 5.06 15.72 -6.51
N ALA A 195 4.17 16.47 -7.18
CA ALA A 195 2.76 16.50 -6.79
C ALA A 195 2.19 15.07 -6.78
N PRO A 196 1.36 14.71 -5.78
CA PRO A 196 0.80 13.38 -5.67
C PRO A 196 -0.10 13.07 -6.89
N PRO A 197 -0.21 11.78 -7.28
CA PRO A 197 -1.17 11.38 -8.31
C PRO A 197 -2.60 11.64 -7.83
N PRO A 198 -3.59 11.77 -8.73
CA PRO A 198 -4.97 11.97 -8.33
C PRO A 198 -5.45 10.80 -7.47
N LEU A 199 -6.32 11.12 -6.50
CA LEU A 199 -7.04 10.09 -5.73
C LEU A 199 -8.19 9.55 -6.58
N VAL A 200 -8.52 8.28 -6.40
CA VAL A 200 -9.75 7.70 -6.95
C VAL A 200 -10.98 8.41 -6.35
N PRO A 201 -12.11 8.51 -7.08
CA PRO A 201 -13.32 9.12 -6.55
C PRO A 201 -13.85 8.35 -5.32
N LEU A 202 -14.03 9.05 -4.19
CA LEU A 202 -14.54 8.49 -2.92
C LEU A 202 -15.90 9.09 -2.51
N ASP A 203 -16.62 9.70 -3.44
CA ASP A 203 -17.93 10.30 -3.17
C ASP A 203 -18.92 9.25 -2.67
N GLY A 204 -19.43 9.42 -1.44
CA GLY A 204 -20.35 8.46 -0.82
C GLY A 204 -19.67 7.25 -0.15
N PHE A 205 -18.33 7.20 -0.13
CA PHE A 205 -17.58 6.13 0.54
C PHE A 205 -17.91 6.01 2.04
N GLY A 206 -18.07 7.14 2.75
CA GLY A 206 -18.46 7.12 4.15
C GLY A 206 -19.82 6.45 4.39
N ARG A 207 -20.79 6.66 3.48
CA ARG A 207 -22.11 6.01 3.54
C ARG A 207 -21.99 4.51 3.31
N PHE A 208 -21.16 4.09 2.36
CA PHE A 208 -20.85 2.69 2.14
C PHE A 208 -20.29 2.00 3.40
N LEU A 209 -19.36 2.65 4.12
CA LEU A 209 -18.86 2.14 5.40
C LEU A 209 -19.93 2.10 6.49
N GLN A 210 -20.88 3.05 6.47
CA GLN A 210 -22.03 3.01 7.37
C GLN A 210 -22.98 1.84 7.06
N ASP A 211 -23.26 1.59 5.78
CA ASP A 211 -24.12 0.48 5.35
C ASP A 211 -23.48 -0.88 5.70
N MET A 212 -22.16 -0.98 5.61
CA MET A 212 -21.37 -2.11 6.11
C MET A 212 -21.57 -2.35 7.62
N ARG A 213 -21.44 -1.29 8.43
CA ARG A 213 -21.65 -1.34 9.89
C ARG A 213 -23.07 -1.81 10.22
N ASN A 214 -24.07 -1.32 9.49
CA ASN A 214 -25.47 -1.68 9.68
C ASN A 214 -25.74 -3.19 9.40
N LEU A 215 -24.92 -3.83 8.55
CA LEU A 215 -24.99 -5.26 8.25
C LEU A 215 -24.06 -6.12 9.13
N GLY A 216 -23.52 -5.54 10.21
CA GLY A 216 -22.70 -6.23 11.20
C GLY A 216 -21.25 -6.44 10.80
N MET A 217 -20.76 -5.81 9.72
CA MET A 217 -19.33 -5.77 9.39
C MET A 217 -18.79 -4.40 9.78
N HIS A 218 -17.91 -4.37 10.78
CA HIS A 218 -17.31 -3.14 11.31
C HIS A 218 -15.93 -2.93 10.69
N PRO A 219 -15.76 -1.96 9.77
CA PRO A 219 -14.46 -1.64 9.16
C PRO A 219 -13.64 -0.79 10.15
N TYR A 220 -13.03 -1.40 11.16
CA TYR A 220 -12.35 -0.65 12.23
C TYR A 220 -10.94 -0.21 11.85
N LEU A 221 -10.36 -0.82 10.81
CA LEU A 221 -9.02 -0.48 10.32
C LEU A 221 -9.01 0.75 9.40
N THR A 222 -10.16 1.22 8.90
CA THR A 222 -10.23 2.42 8.04
C THR A 222 -9.99 3.73 8.79
N GLY A 223 -10.04 3.72 10.13
CA GLY A 223 -10.15 4.94 10.94
C GLY A 223 -11.54 5.56 10.86
N ASP A 224 -11.68 6.79 11.35
CA ASP A 224 -12.96 7.50 11.39
C ASP A 224 -13.22 8.26 10.09
N ILE A 225 -14.13 7.74 9.27
CA ILE A 225 -14.57 8.38 8.02
C ILE A 225 -16.06 8.71 8.15
N PRO A 226 -16.44 10.01 8.09
CA PRO A 226 -17.82 10.42 8.31
C PRO A 226 -18.72 9.96 7.17
N ALA A 227 -19.94 9.51 7.50
CA ALA A 227 -20.90 9.02 6.50
C ALA A 227 -21.39 10.10 5.52
N THR A 228 -21.40 11.35 5.99
CA THR A 228 -21.69 12.54 5.20
C THR A 228 -20.47 13.45 5.30
N PRO A 229 -19.89 13.90 4.18
CA PRO A 229 -18.83 14.90 4.25
C PRO A 229 -19.35 16.13 5.01
N PRO A 230 -18.55 16.74 5.90
CA PRO A 230 -18.98 17.94 6.59
C PRO A 230 -19.41 18.98 5.55
N ALA A 231 -20.54 19.66 5.79
CA ALA A 231 -21.02 20.70 4.90
C ALA A 231 -19.87 21.66 4.60
N GLN A 232 -19.52 21.82 3.31
CA GLN A 232 -18.46 22.75 2.90
C GLN A 232 -18.81 24.12 3.47
N ARG A 233 -18.01 24.60 4.42
CA ARG A 233 -18.15 25.99 4.89
C ARG A 233 -17.91 26.87 3.66
N PRO A 234 -18.84 27.79 3.31
CA PRO A 234 -18.64 28.67 2.17
C PRO A 234 -17.30 29.37 2.33
N SER A 235 -16.46 29.33 1.29
CA SER A 235 -15.15 29.98 1.32
C SER A 235 -15.34 31.44 1.72
N ALA A 236 -14.61 31.90 2.73
CA ALA A 236 -14.69 33.29 3.17
C ALA A 236 -14.57 34.24 1.97
N PRO A 237 -15.46 35.24 1.83
CA PRO A 237 -15.43 36.15 0.69
C PRO A 237 -14.07 36.84 0.61
N ARG A 238 -13.48 36.87 -0.60
CA ARG A 238 -12.19 37.51 -0.86
C ARG A 238 -12.22 38.96 -0.36
N PRO A 239 -11.24 39.42 0.44
CA PRO A 239 -11.20 40.80 0.89
C PRO A 239 -11.03 41.73 -0.32
N TYR A 240 -11.92 42.71 -0.43
CA TYR A 240 -11.87 43.77 -1.43
C TYR A 240 -10.61 44.61 -1.19
N LEU A 241 -9.67 44.59 -2.14
CA LEU A 241 -8.57 45.55 -2.21
C LEU A 241 -9.13 46.90 -2.63
N VAL A 242 -9.34 47.80 -1.65
CA VAL A 242 -9.60 49.22 -1.93
C VAL A 242 -8.30 49.83 -2.46
N ARG A 243 -8.32 50.27 -3.72
CA ARG A 243 -7.23 51.08 -4.28
C ARG A 243 -7.28 52.48 -3.64
N PRO A 244 -6.20 52.99 -3.04
CA PRO A 244 -6.14 54.40 -2.67
C PRO A 244 -6.08 55.25 -3.95
N HIS A 245 -6.98 56.22 -4.05
CA HIS A 245 -6.87 57.29 -5.05
C HIS A 245 -5.72 58.23 -4.64
N ALA A 246 -4.93 58.61 -5.63
CA ALA A 246 -3.91 59.66 -5.56
C ALA A 246 -4.52 61.04 -5.31
#